data_AF-A0A2U1JTZ1-F1
#
_entry.id   AF-A0A2U1JTZ1-F1
#
_cell.length_a   1.000
_cell.length_b   1.000
_cell.length_c   1.000
_cell.angle_alpha   90.00
_cell.angle_beta   90.00
_cell.angle_gamma   90.00
#
_symmetry.space_group_name_H-M   'P 1'
#
loop_
_entity.id
_entity.type
_entity.pdbx_description
1 polymer ?
#
loop_
_entity_poly.entity_id
_entity_poly.type
_entity_poly.pdbx_seq_one_letter_code
_entity_poly.pdbx_strand_id
1 'polypeptide(L)'
;MSIPGPQNLIAGDMQAGFFGEVPASELINGQGLSNLIGLSAGVLQHSNEPWLKFAYEGKIQFVAKKTFRYNLSWDELNLVGVVYGNNTIVIDGLSYKVRLMKGANSDPANGSSGEINHYSEWNRLMLPILSDAPFHNLNNVEDDLPVWNHGYGTGTDGRYTGIDIPDSPQREDGYGSESWCQEKVVGTNNIISRGGSGLARSRSLSSAYKSPTFGWRPVLELMSLPEDASLIEATDAVANLVSFLQEKKNKIGSAITGVDDSVVLPTDPTFQQLANAIGQISIGKKWARGIMPDTPSKTAEVIGLDFSPSIIVARSDYRAGYARMEGVLSVYWLENSLNVQIYNYSNTWWVIQNVFSRLGDGFSLNRFKAGTETIQTPWVAFE
;
A
#
# COMPACT_ATOMS: atom_id res chain seq x y z
N MET A 1 9.66 -18.76 2.23
CA MET A 1 9.38 -19.65 1.09
C MET A 1 8.53 -18.85 0.11
N SER A 2 8.94 -18.74 -1.16
CA SER A 2 8.21 -17.97 -2.16
C SER A 2 7.41 -18.89 -3.07
N ILE A 3 6.17 -18.51 -3.40
CA ILE A 3 5.35 -19.21 -4.40
C ILE A 3 6.06 -19.10 -5.77
N PRO A 4 6.23 -20.18 -6.54
CA PRO A 4 6.85 -20.11 -7.86
C PRO A 4 6.18 -19.13 -8.82
N GLY A 5 6.97 -18.50 -9.69
CA GLY A 5 6.55 -17.64 -10.78
C GLY A 5 6.34 -16.17 -10.42
N PRO A 6 5.70 -15.39 -11.30
CA PRO A 6 5.40 -13.98 -11.05
C PRO A 6 4.52 -13.78 -9.80
N GLN A 7 4.81 -12.76 -9.00
CA GLN A 7 4.10 -12.48 -7.74
C GLN A 7 2.88 -11.56 -7.90
N ASN A 8 2.84 -10.78 -8.98
CA ASN A 8 1.75 -9.84 -9.25
C ASN A 8 0.86 -10.37 -10.37
N LEU A 9 -0.46 -10.17 -10.22
CA LEU A 9 -1.41 -10.38 -11.32
C LEU A 9 -1.11 -9.39 -12.45
N ILE A 10 -1.05 -9.90 -13.68
CA ILE A 10 -0.92 -9.09 -14.89
C ILE A 10 -2.29 -8.82 -15.54
N ALA A 11 -3.30 -9.62 -15.18
CA ALA A 11 -4.69 -9.42 -15.58
C ALA A 11 -5.67 -10.08 -14.59
N GLY A 12 -6.89 -9.53 -14.52
CA GLY A 12 -7.94 -10.02 -13.61
C GLY A 12 -7.68 -9.70 -12.15
N ASP A 13 -8.25 -10.51 -11.25
CA ASP A 13 -8.14 -10.37 -9.81
C ASP A 13 -7.96 -11.74 -9.13
N MET A 14 -8.02 -11.80 -7.79
CA MET A 14 -7.89 -13.07 -7.07
C MET A 14 -9.10 -14.01 -7.22
N GLN A 15 -10.22 -13.54 -7.75
CA GLN A 15 -11.40 -14.37 -8.03
C GLN A 15 -11.25 -15.07 -9.38
N ALA A 16 -10.71 -14.38 -10.38
CA ALA A 16 -10.24 -14.95 -11.65
C ALA A 16 -9.16 -14.06 -12.25
N GLY A 17 -7.92 -14.54 -12.30
CA GLY A 17 -6.80 -13.73 -12.77
C GLY A 17 -5.59 -14.54 -13.21
N PHE A 18 -4.69 -13.88 -13.93
CA PHE A 18 -3.49 -14.47 -14.52
C PHE A 18 -2.24 -13.73 -14.05
N PHE A 19 -1.24 -14.50 -13.61
CA PHE A 19 0.08 -13.99 -13.19
C PHE A 19 1.11 -14.05 -14.33
N GLY A 20 1.00 -15.05 -15.21
CA GLY A 20 1.98 -15.30 -16.27
C GLY A 20 2.43 -16.76 -16.34
N GLU A 21 3.53 -16.97 -17.05
CA GLU A 21 4.17 -18.28 -17.16
C GLU A 21 5.16 -18.55 -16.01
N VAL A 22 5.30 -19.82 -15.65
CA VAL A 22 6.26 -20.32 -14.65
C VAL A 22 7.07 -21.43 -15.28
N PRO A 23 8.39 -21.29 -15.41
CA PRO A 23 9.24 -22.35 -15.97
C PRO A 23 9.08 -23.67 -15.21
N ALA A 24 9.08 -24.80 -15.92
CA ALA A 24 8.98 -26.12 -15.30
C ALA A 24 10.12 -26.39 -14.29
N SER A 25 11.27 -25.73 -14.46
CA SER A 25 12.42 -25.79 -13.53
C SER A 25 12.19 -25.08 -12.20
N GLU A 26 11.21 -24.17 -12.11
CA GLU A 26 10.86 -23.43 -10.88
C GLU A 26 9.71 -24.10 -10.11
N LEU A 27 9.02 -25.05 -10.72
CA LEU A 27 7.91 -25.79 -10.10
C LEU A 27 8.16 -27.29 -10.23
N ILE A 28 7.73 -27.91 -11.32
CA ILE A 28 7.99 -29.32 -11.61
C ILE A 28 7.78 -29.60 -13.10
N ASN A 29 8.56 -30.49 -13.69
CA ASN A 29 8.34 -30.94 -15.07
C ASN A 29 7.36 -32.12 -15.15
N GLY A 30 6.81 -32.39 -16.33
CA GLY A 30 5.78 -33.42 -16.53
C GLY A 30 6.24 -34.84 -16.16
N GLN A 31 7.49 -35.20 -16.45
CA GLN A 31 8.09 -36.48 -16.03
C GLN A 31 8.17 -36.60 -14.51
N GLY A 32 8.67 -35.57 -13.84
CA GLY A 32 8.80 -35.52 -12.38
C GLY A 32 7.44 -35.64 -11.71
N LEU A 33 6.46 -34.86 -12.18
CA LEU A 33 5.10 -34.93 -11.67
C LEU A 33 4.48 -36.32 -11.88
N SER A 34 4.63 -36.90 -13.07
CA SER A 34 4.14 -38.25 -13.38
C SER A 34 4.72 -39.30 -12.42
N ASN A 35 6.02 -39.20 -12.12
CA ASN A 35 6.69 -40.10 -11.19
C ASN A 35 6.17 -39.95 -9.76
N LEU A 36 6.00 -38.70 -9.28
CA LEU A 36 5.50 -38.43 -7.92
C LEU A 36 4.11 -39.00 -7.67
N ILE A 37 3.22 -38.88 -8.66
CA ILE A 37 1.84 -39.38 -8.54
C ILE A 37 1.68 -40.86 -8.96
N GLY A 38 2.74 -41.49 -9.46
CA GLY A 38 2.70 -42.88 -9.94
C GLY A 38 1.95 -43.07 -11.28
N LEU A 39 1.85 -42.04 -12.12
CA LEU A 39 1.18 -42.11 -13.42
C LEU A 39 2.13 -42.59 -14.52
N SER A 40 1.94 -43.83 -14.95
CA SER A 40 2.67 -44.43 -16.09
C SER A 40 1.86 -44.48 -17.38
N ALA A 41 0.52 -44.37 -17.30
CA ALA A 41 -0.38 -44.44 -18.45
C ALA A 41 -0.15 -43.31 -19.46
N GLY A 42 -0.48 -43.59 -20.73
CA GLY A 42 -0.29 -42.66 -21.83
C GLY A 42 1.18 -42.43 -22.21
N VAL A 43 1.38 -41.60 -23.21
CA VAL A 43 2.70 -41.21 -23.74
C VAL A 43 3.06 -39.84 -23.20
N LEU A 44 4.25 -39.71 -22.60
CA LEU A 44 4.76 -38.45 -22.09
C LEU A 44 5.14 -37.50 -23.24
N GLN A 45 4.76 -36.23 -23.10
CA GLN A 45 5.12 -35.14 -24.00
C GLN A 45 5.23 -33.82 -23.23
N HIS A 46 5.78 -32.79 -23.87
CA HIS A 46 5.76 -31.42 -23.34
C HIS A 46 6.28 -31.25 -21.91
N SER A 47 7.15 -32.16 -21.45
CA SER A 47 7.54 -32.27 -20.04
C SER A 47 8.11 -30.96 -19.47
N ASN A 48 8.83 -30.20 -20.30
CA ASN A 48 9.50 -28.97 -19.90
C ASN A 48 8.76 -27.69 -20.35
N GLU A 49 7.55 -27.80 -20.93
CA GLU A 49 6.74 -26.63 -21.22
C GLU A 49 6.35 -25.92 -19.90
N PRO A 50 6.23 -24.58 -19.91
CA PRO A 50 5.93 -23.84 -18.71
C PRO A 50 4.53 -24.13 -18.17
N TRP A 51 4.33 -23.76 -16.92
CA TRP A 51 3.03 -23.71 -16.27
C TRP A 51 2.42 -22.33 -16.44
N LEU A 52 1.09 -22.26 -16.44
CA LEU A 52 0.31 -21.04 -16.40
C LEU A 52 -0.15 -20.83 -14.95
N LYS A 53 0.25 -19.72 -14.34
CA LYS A 53 -0.13 -19.39 -12.95
C LYS A 53 -1.37 -18.50 -12.94
N PHE A 54 -2.40 -18.98 -12.25
CA PHE A 54 -3.69 -18.29 -12.13
C PHE A 54 -4.07 -18.07 -10.67
N ALA A 55 -4.92 -17.07 -10.46
CA ALA A 55 -5.79 -16.99 -9.30
C ALA A 55 -7.20 -17.44 -9.70
N TYR A 56 -7.84 -18.24 -8.84
CA TYR A 56 -9.22 -18.67 -9.03
C TYR A 56 -9.88 -18.91 -7.66
N GLU A 57 -11.04 -18.30 -7.42
CA GLU A 57 -11.78 -18.42 -6.16
C GLU A 57 -10.92 -18.15 -4.90
N GLY A 58 -10.03 -17.16 -4.98
CA GLY A 58 -9.13 -16.76 -3.88
C GLY A 58 -7.92 -17.67 -3.70
N LYS A 59 -7.68 -18.63 -4.58
CA LYS A 59 -6.55 -19.58 -4.51
C LYS A 59 -5.58 -19.41 -5.66
N ILE A 60 -4.32 -19.75 -5.42
CA ILE A 60 -3.29 -19.85 -6.46
C ILE A 60 -3.28 -21.27 -7.02
N GLN A 61 -3.20 -21.36 -8.35
CA GLN A 61 -3.08 -22.64 -9.04
C GLN A 61 -2.22 -22.54 -10.29
N PHE A 62 -1.60 -23.66 -10.64
CA PHE A 62 -0.72 -23.79 -11.80
C PHE A 62 -1.34 -24.80 -12.75
N VAL A 63 -1.53 -24.41 -14.00
CA VAL A 63 -2.10 -25.26 -15.05
C VAL A 63 -1.03 -25.51 -16.10
N ALA A 64 -0.79 -26.76 -16.48
CA ALA A 64 0.20 -27.03 -17.53
C ALA A 64 -0.20 -26.31 -18.84
N LYS A 65 0.73 -25.58 -19.47
CA LYS A 65 0.46 -24.86 -20.73
C LYS A 65 0.11 -25.80 -21.88
N LYS A 66 0.70 -27.00 -21.89
CA LYS A 66 0.34 -28.11 -22.80
C LYS A 66 0.11 -29.38 -21.99
N THR A 67 -0.61 -30.35 -22.55
CA THR A 67 -0.82 -31.64 -21.87
C THR A 67 0.52 -32.36 -21.70
N PHE A 68 0.76 -32.93 -20.52
CA PHE A 68 2.01 -33.66 -20.25
C PHE A 68 1.96 -35.11 -20.69
N ARG A 69 0.76 -35.70 -20.78
CA ARG A 69 0.57 -37.05 -21.30
C ARG A 69 -0.61 -37.09 -22.23
N TYR A 70 -0.57 -37.95 -23.24
CA TYR A 70 -1.69 -38.21 -24.14
C TYR A 70 -1.95 -39.71 -24.31
N ASN A 71 -3.05 -40.08 -24.96
CA ASN A 71 -3.46 -41.49 -25.17
C ASN A 71 -3.69 -42.25 -23.85
N LEU A 72 -4.35 -41.60 -22.90
CA LEU A 72 -4.77 -42.15 -21.61
C LEU A 72 -6.24 -41.85 -21.33
N SER A 73 -6.87 -42.70 -20.53
CA SER A 73 -8.28 -42.55 -20.16
C SER A 73 -8.43 -41.74 -18.88
N TRP A 74 -9.64 -41.21 -18.67
CA TRP A 74 -10.00 -40.58 -17.41
C TRP A 74 -9.93 -41.57 -16.24
N ASP A 75 -10.33 -42.83 -16.47
CA ASP A 75 -10.24 -43.87 -15.43
C ASP A 75 -8.80 -44.09 -14.94
N GLU A 76 -7.80 -44.04 -15.84
CA GLU A 76 -6.38 -44.14 -15.46
C GLU A 76 -5.91 -42.96 -14.62
N LEU A 77 -6.40 -41.75 -14.91
CA LEU A 77 -6.14 -40.57 -14.09
C LEU A 77 -6.83 -40.65 -12.73
N ASN A 78 -8.05 -41.18 -12.70
CA ASN A 78 -8.80 -41.35 -11.46
C ASN A 78 -8.14 -42.40 -10.55
N LEU A 79 -7.58 -43.47 -11.12
CA LEU A 79 -6.85 -44.51 -10.37
C LEU A 79 -5.65 -43.96 -9.59
N VAL A 80 -4.94 -42.97 -10.13
CA VAL A 80 -3.83 -42.29 -9.43
C VAL A 80 -4.30 -41.09 -8.59
N GLY A 81 -5.61 -40.86 -8.49
CA GLY A 81 -6.21 -39.85 -7.61
C GLY A 81 -6.11 -38.40 -8.12
N VAL A 82 -5.76 -38.17 -9.39
CA VAL A 82 -5.50 -36.82 -9.93
C VAL A 82 -6.67 -36.19 -10.67
N VAL A 83 -7.87 -36.75 -10.55
CA VAL A 83 -9.08 -36.11 -11.10
C VAL A 83 -9.58 -35.02 -10.17
N TYR A 84 -9.93 -35.38 -8.94
CA TYR A 84 -10.60 -34.50 -7.98
C TYR A 84 -9.65 -33.90 -6.93
N GLY A 85 -8.34 -34.15 -7.02
CA GLY A 85 -7.38 -33.66 -6.04
C GLY A 85 -7.20 -34.56 -4.82
N ASN A 86 -7.43 -35.87 -4.96
CA ASN A 86 -7.21 -36.86 -3.90
C ASN A 86 -5.72 -37.19 -3.71
N ASN A 87 -4.89 -36.87 -4.70
CA ASN A 87 -3.43 -36.98 -4.63
C ASN A 87 -2.83 -35.60 -4.31
N THR A 88 -2.01 -35.55 -3.27
CA THR A 88 -1.29 -34.35 -2.84
C THR A 88 0.20 -34.57 -2.90
N ILE A 89 0.93 -33.52 -3.30
CA ILE A 89 2.39 -33.54 -3.43
C ILE A 89 2.98 -32.33 -2.73
N VAL A 90 4.27 -32.45 -2.37
CA VAL A 90 5.06 -31.33 -1.83
C VAL A 90 6.16 -31.00 -2.83
N ILE A 91 6.23 -29.73 -3.23
CA ILE A 91 7.29 -29.18 -4.08
C ILE A 91 7.84 -27.98 -3.34
N ASP A 92 9.15 -28.00 -3.05
CA ASP A 92 9.86 -26.93 -2.34
C ASP A 92 9.18 -26.46 -1.05
N GLY A 93 8.63 -27.43 -0.29
CA GLY A 93 7.95 -27.20 0.98
C GLY A 93 6.50 -26.70 0.88
N LEU A 94 5.98 -26.49 -0.33
CA LEU A 94 4.59 -26.11 -0.58
C LEU A 94 3.75 -27.33 -0.96
N SER A 95 2.55 -27.42 -0.38
CA SER A 95 1.62 -28.55 -0.59
C SER A 95 0.60 -28.23 -1.68
N TYR A 96 0.46 -29.13 -2.65
CA TYR A 96 -0.44 -28.98 -3.80
C TYR A 96 -1.38 -30.17 -3.90
N LYS A 97 -2.63 -29.92 -4.29
CA LYS A 97 -3.51 -30.94 -4.87
C LYS A 97 -3.22 -31.07 -6.35
N VAL A 98 -3.10 -32.31 -6.83
CA VAL A 98 -3.03 -32.59 -8.26
C VAL A 98 -4.42 -32.95 -8.76
N ARG A 99 -4.99 -32.15 -9.65
CA ARG A 99 -6.36 -32.35 -10.16
C ARG A 99 -6.48 -32.06 -11.66
N LEU A 100 -7.63 -32.36 -12.23
CA LEU A 100 -8.04 -31.83 -13.54
C LEU A 100 -8.67 -30.45 -13.39
N MET A 101 -8.75 -29.70 -14.47
CA MET A 101 -9.51 -28.46 -14.53
C MET A 101 -11.01 -28.76 -14.65
N LYS A 102 -11.85 -27.91 -14.04
CA LYS A 102 -13.31 -27.96 -14.19
C LYS A 102 -13.71 -27.41 -15.57
N GLY A 103 -14.32 -28.26 -16.40
CA GLY A 103 -14.72 -27.94 -17.77
C GLY A 103 -16.19 -27.55 -17.92
N ALA A 104 -16.98 -27.69 -16.85
CA ALA A 104 -18.40 -27.35 -16.81
C ALA A 104 -18.74 -26.62 -15.50
N ASN A 105 -19.93 -26.04 -15.41
CA ASN A 105 -20.38 -25.29 -14.23
C ASN A 105 -21.02 -26.18 -13.15
N SER A 106 -21.19 -27.48 -13.40
CA SER A 106 -21.73 -28.45 -12.45
C SER A 106 -21.09 -29.82 -12.61
N ASP A 107 -20.91 -30.53 -11.49
CA ASP A 107 -20.56 -31.95 -11.47
C ASP A 107 -21.63 -32.72 -10.66
N PRO A 108 -22.40 -33.63 -11.26
CA PRO A 108 -22.38 -33.99 -12.68
C PRO A 108 -22.87 -32.85 -13.61
N ALA A 109 -22.38 -32.86 -14.84
CA ALA A 109 -22.74 -31.92 -15.90
C ALA A 109 -24.05 -32.34 -16.59
N ASN A 110 -25.01 -31.43 -16.70
CA ASN A 110 -26.30 -31.68 -17.36
C ASN A 110 -26.24 -31.44 -18.89
N GLY A 111 -25.20 -31.99 -19.53
CA GLY A 111 -24.92 -31.77 -20.95
C GLY A 111 -23.42 -31.74 -21.21
N SER A 112 -23.03 -31.56 -22.47
CA SER A 112 -21.62 -31.55 -22.88
C SER A 112 -21.23 -30.36 -23.75
N SER A 113 -22.16 -29.45 -24.02
CA SER A 113 -21.97 -28.25 -24.83
C SER A 113 -23.03 -27.20 -24.48
N GLY A 114 -22.78 -25.94 -24.79
CA GLY A 114 -23.67 -24.82 -24.54
C GLY A 114 -23.42 -24.16 -23.18
N GLU A 115 -24.49 -23.63 -22.59
CA GLU A 115 -24.47 -22.88 -21.32
C GLU A 115 -23.87 -23.66 -20.14
N ILE A 116 -23.87 -25.00 -20.20
CA ILE A 116 -23.24 -25.85 -19.19
C ILE A 116 -21.71 -25.60 -19.07
N ASN A 117 -21.08 -25.07 -20.13
CA ASN A 117 -19.66 -24.74 -20.12
C ASN A 117 -19.38 -23.31 -19.63
N HIS A 118 -20.38 -22.43 -19.59
CA HIS A 118 -20.23 -21.05 -19.17
C HIS A 118 -19.81 -20.98 -17.71
N TYR A 119 -18.98 -19.99 -17.37
CA TYR A 119 -18.49 -19.77 -15.99
C TYR A 119 -17.69 -20.93 -15.39
N SER A 120 -17.37 -21.97 -16.18
CA SER A 120 -16.45 -23.03 -15.76
C SER A 120 -15.06 -22.47 -15.50
N GLU A 121 -14.28 -23.15 -14.65
CA GLU A 121 -12.87 -22.79 -14.41
C GLU A 121 -12.09 -22.68 -15.73
N TRP A 122 -12.36 -23.58 -16.68
CA TRP A 122 -11.80 -23.52 -18.02
C TRP A 122 -12.14 -22.21 -18.74
N ASN A 123 -13.42 -21.82 -18.76
CA ASN A 123 -13.83 -20.58 -19.43
C ASN A 123 -13.26 -19.34 -18.74
N ARG A 124 -13.23 -19.33 -17.41
CA ARG A 124 -12.77 -18.16 -16.64
C ARG A 124 -11.26 -17.97 -16.64
N LEU A 125 -10.48 -19.01 -16.98
CA LEU A 125 -9.01 -18.94 -16.93
C LEU A 125 -8.34 -19.17 -18.28
N MET A 126 -8.73 -20.22 -19.00
CA MET A 126 -8.05 -20.63 -20.23
C MET A 126 -8.47 -19.80 -21.44
N LEU A 127 -9.72 -19.32 -21.51
CA LEU A 127 -10.20 -18.55 -22.66
C LEU A 127 -9.72 -17.07 -22.67
N PRO A 128 -9.67 -16.35 -21.53
CA PRO A 128 -9.22 -14.95 -21.50
C PRO A 128 -7.79 -14.73 -21.99
N ILE A 129 -6.92 -15.73 -21.87
CA ILE A 129 -5.51 -15.66 -22.32
C ILE A 129 -5.32 -15.96 -23.82
N LEU A 130 -6.39 -16.23 -24.58
CA LEU A 130 -6.29 -16.61 -25.99
C LEU A 130 -6.65 -15.46 -26.92
N SER A 131 -5.85 -15.18 -27.94
CA SER A 131 -6.25 -14.31 -29.06
C SER A 131 -7.54 -14.79 -29.73
N ASP A 132 -8.24 -13.95 -30.49
CA ASP A 132 -9.65 -14.18 -30.91
C ASP A 132 -9.92 -15.40 -31.84
N ALA A 133 -8.88 -16.12 -32.27
CA ALA A 133 -8.98 -17.21 -33.24
C ALA A 133 -9.56 -18.57 -32.77
N PRO A 134 -9.50 -19.02 -31.49
CA PRO A 134 -9.89 -20.37 -31.07
C PRO A 134 -11.36 -20.51 -30.63
N PHE A 135 -12.20 -19.50 -30.84
CA PHE A 135 -13.64 -19.56 -30.52
C PHE A 135 -14.47 -20.23 -31.63
N HIS A 136 -14.09 -21.43 -32.07
CA HIS A 136 -14.85 -22.17 -33.09
C HIS A 136 -16.24 -22.66 -32.60
N ASN A 137 -16.61 -22.45 -31.33
CA ASN A 137 -17.88 -22.88 -30.74
C ASN A 137 -18.43 -21.82 -29.78
N LEU A 138 -18.98 -20.73 -30.32
CA LEU A 138 -19.52 -19.60 -29.56
C LEU A 138 -20.57 -20.00 -28.51
N ASN A 139 -21.34 -21.06 -28.75
CA ASN A 139 -22.34 -21.52 -27.77
C ASN A 139 -21.74 -21.96 -26.42
N ASN A 140 -20.47 -22.38 -26.39
CA ASN A 140 -19.78 -22.79 -25.17
C ASN A 140 -19.12 -21.61 -24.44
N VAL A 141 -19.28 -20.39 -24.95
CA VAL A 141 -18.57 -19.19 -24.54
C VAL A 141 -19.60 -18.17 -24.09
N GLU A 142 -19.44 -17.63 -22.88
CA GLU A 142 -20.25 -16.54 -22.37
C GLU A 142 -19.78 -15.18 -22.91
N ASP A 143 -20.71 -14.23 -23.03
CA ASP A 143 -20.45 -12.93 -23.64
C ASP A 143 -19.59 -12.00 -22.75
N ASP A 144 -19.48 -12.27 -21.45
CA ASP A 144 -18.77 -11.44 -20.46
C ASP A 144 -17.31 -11.87 -20.22
N LEU A 145 -16.72 -12.69 -21.09
CA LEU A 145 -15.34 -13.10 -20.92
C LEU A 145 -14.37 -11.91 -21.04
N PRO A 146 -13.47 -11.72 -20.05
CA PRO A 146 -12.47 -10.68 -20.14
C PRO A 146 -11.40 -11.04 -21.18
N VAL A 147 -10.73 -10.00 -21.68
CA VAL A 147 -9.53 -10.13 -22.53
C VAL A 147 -8.30 -9.85 -21.68
N TRP A 148 -7.40 -10.83 -21.56
CA TRP A 148 -6.17 -10.70 -20.78
C TRP A 148 -4.95 -10.64 -21.71
N ASN A 149 -4.45 -9.42 -21.94
CA ASN A 149 -3.22 -9.20 -22.71
C ASN A 149 -1.99 -9.50 -21.84
N HIS A 150 -1.05 -10.32 -22.33
CA HIS A 150 0.03 -10.82 -21.47
C HIS A 150 1.40 -10.99 -22.15
N GLY A 151 1.56 -10.79 -23.47
CA GLY A 151 2.87 -10.78 -24.11
C GLY A 151 3.61 -12.12 -24.23
N TYR A 152 2.99 -13.24 -23.86
CA TYR A 152 3.63 -14.58 -23.84
C TYR A 152 3.29 -15.44 -25.07
N GLY A 153 2.26 -15.08 -25.82
CA GLY A 153 1.78 -15.85 -26.97
C GLY A 153 2.14 -15.24 -28.31
N THR A 154 1.91 -16.00 -29.38
CA THR A 154 2.20 -15.60 -30.76
C THR A 154 1.07 -14.85 -31.45
N GLY A 155 -0.03 -14.58 -30.75
CA GLY A 155 -1.23 -13.94 -31.29
C GLY A 155 -1.22 -12.42 -31.12
N THR A 156 -2.35 -11.81 -31.51
CA THR A 156 -2.61 -10.38 -31.31
C THR A 156 -2.44 -10.00 -29.83
N ASP A 157 -1.81 -8.86 -29.58
CA ASP A 157 -1.49 -8.34 -28.23
C ASP A 157 -0.70 -9.33 -27.35
N GLY A 158 0.04 -10.25 -27.98
CA GLY A 158 0.85 -11.26 -27.31
C GLY A 158 0.03 -12.28 -26.53
N ARG A 159 -1.24 -12.49 -26.89
CA ARG A 159 -2.10 -13.55 -26.36
C ARG A 159 -1.80 -14.88 -27.04
N TYR A 160 -2.15 -15.99 -26.39
CA TYR A 160 -1.88 -17.31 -26.96
C TYR A 160 -2.74 -17.62 -28.19
N THR A 161 -2.19 -18.45 -29.07
CA THR A 161 -2.90 -19.07 -30.20
C THR A 161 -2.90 -20.59 -30.04
N GLY A 162 -3.54 -21.28 -30.98
CA GLY A 162 -3.45 -22.74 -31.09
C GLY A 162 -2.03 -23.30 -31.33
N ILE A 163 -1.05 -22.44 -31.64
CA ILE A 163 0.38 -22.82 -31.71
C ILE A 163 0.99 -22.91 -30.32
N ASP A 164 0.61 -21.98 -29.44
CA ASP A 164 1.11 -21.92 -28.07
C ASP A 164 0.48 -22.99 -27.18
N ILE A 165 -0.82 -23.22 -27.39
CA ILE A 165 -1.64 -24.16 -26.63
C ILE A 165 -2.40 -25.02 -27.66
N PRO A 166 -1.99 -26.29 -27.88
CA PRO A 166 -2.57 -27.14 -28.91
C PRO A 166 -4.10 -27.25 -28.80
N ASP A 167 -4.78 -26.95 -29.90
CA ASP A 167 -6.23 -26.80 -29.95
C ASP A 167 -6.91 -27.61 -31.06
N SER A 168 -6.15 -28.33 -31.88
CA SER A 168 -6.66 -29.11 -33.01
C SER A 168 -5.83 -30.39 -33.22
N PRO A 169 -6.48 -31.56 -33.38
CA PRO A 169 -5.83 -32.83 -33.65
C PRO A 169 -5.36 -32.96 -35.11
N GLN A 170 -5.73 -32.01 -35.98
CA GLN A 170 -5.33 -32.00 -37.39
C GLN A 170 -3.96 -31.37 -37.62
N ARG A 171 -3.36 -30.78 -36.58
CA ARG A 171 -2.02 -30.18 -36.63
C ARG A 171 -0.96 -31.21 -36.24
N GLU A 172 0.29 -30.98 -36.63
CA GLU A 172 1.41 -31.87 -36.29
C GLU A 172 1.61 -32.03 -34.77
N ASP A 173 1.16 -31.05 -33.98
CA ASP A 173 1.16 -31.01 -32.51
C ASP A 173 -0.20 -31.41 -31.88
N GLY A 174 -1.08 -32.03 -32.65
CA GLY A 174 -2.46 -32.36 -32.24
C GLY A 174 -2.60 -33.44 -31.16
N TYR A 175 -1.50 -34.04 -30.70
CA TYR A 175 -1.52 -35.03 -29.63
C TYR A 175 -1.88 -34.39 -28.29
N GLY A 176 -2.92 -34.92 -27.64
CA GLY A 176 -3.41 -34.35 -26.40
C GLY A 176 -3.95 -32.91 -26.54
N SER A 177 -4.40 -32.51 -27.74
CA SER A 177 -5.09 -31.23 -27.97
C SER A 177 -6.41 -31.10 -27.20
N GLU A 178 -6.88 -32.22 -26.63
CA GLU A 178 -8.08 -32.28 -25.82
C GLU A 178 -7.75 -32.67 -24.40
N SER A 179 -8.17 -31.85 -23.45
CA SER A 179 -7.90 -32.07 -22.03
C SER A 179 -9.11 -32.74 -21.40
N TRP A 180 -8.87 -33.84 -20.67
CA TRP A 180 -9.87 -34.39 -19.75
C TRP A 180 -10.19 -33.39 -18.65
N CYS A 181 -11.48 -33.26 -18.29
CA CYS A 181 -11.96 -32.45 -17.17
C CYS A 181 -12.53 -33.32 -16.05
N GLN A 182 -12.99 -32.69 -14.97
CA GLN A 182 -13.49 -33.41 -13.79
C GLN A 182 -14.85 -34.06 -14.01
N GLU A 183 -15.73 -33.39 -14.77
CA GLU A 183 -17.16 -33.59 -14.65
C GLU A 183 -17.67 -34.80 -15.42
N LYS A 184 -18.55 -35.57 -14.78
CA LYS A 184 -19.32 -36.65 -15.41
C LYS A 184 -20.63 -36.12 -15.97
N VAL A 185 -21.04 -36.58 -17.14
CA VAL A 185 -22.35 -36.22 -17.70
C VAL A 185 -23.46 -37.05 -17.05
N VAL A 186 -24.51 -36.37 -16.56
CA VAL A 186 -25.66 -36.97 -15.86
C VAL A 186 -26.21 -38.17 -16.64
N GLY A 187 -26.42 -39.28 -15.93
CA GLY A 187 -27.02 -40.49 -16.49
C GLY A 187 -26.12 -41.27 -17.46
N THR A 188 -24.83 -40.93 -17.55
CA THR A 188 -23.88 -41.59 -18.45
C THR A 188 -22.55 -41.90 -17.75
N ASN A 189 -21.68 -42.67 -18.42
CA ASN A 189 -20.27 -42.82 -18.06
C ASN A 189 -19.36 -41.85 -18.82
N ASN A 190 -19.93 -40.81 -19.45
CA ASN A 190 -19.16 -39.87 -20.24
C ASN A 190 -18.57 -38.77 -19.36
N ILE A 191 -17.38 -38.33 -19.70
CA ILE A 191 -16.62 -37.28 -19.04
C ILE A 191 -16.52 -36.08 -19.97
N ILE A 192 -16.62 -34.88 -19.43
CA ILE A 192 -16.33 -33.64 -20.16
C ILE A 192 -14.86 -33.59 -20.56
N SER A 193 -14.63 -33.17 -21.80
CA SER A 193 -13.30 -32.79 -22.30
C SER A 193 -13.37 -31.48 -23.06
N ARG A 194 -12.31 -30.67 -22.96
CA ARG A 194 -12.22 -29.36 -23.63
C ARG A 194 -11.07 -29.31 -24.64
N GLY A 195 -11.26 -28.61 -25.75
CA GLY A 195 -10.28 -28.48 -26.85
C GLY A 195 -10.58 -29.29 -28.12
N GLY A 196 -9.57 -29.44 -28.97
CA GLY A 196 -9.60 -30.33 -30.16
C GLY A 196 -10.27 -29.78 -31.42
N SER A 197 -10.96 -28.66 -31.36
CA SER A 197 -11.18 -27.81 -32.56
C SER A 197 -11.40 -26.39 -32.04
N GLY A 198 -10.33 -25.81 -31.50
CA GLY A 198 -10.38 -24.62 -30.66
C GLY A 198 -10.57 -24.95 -29.18
N LEU A 199 -9.96 -24.16 -28.30
CA LEU A 199 -9.96 -24.39 -26.84
C LEU A 199 -11.35 -24.17 -26.20
N ALA A 200 -12.26 -23.47 -26.87
CA ALA A 200 -13.64 -23.33 -26.42
C ALA A 200 -14.49 -24.61 -26.65
N ARG A 201 -14.05 -25.52 -27.53
CA ARG A 201 -14.79 -26.73 -27.85
C ARG A 201 -14.96 -27.59 -26.59
N SER A 202 -16.12 -28.22 -26.49
CA SER A 202 -16.46 -29.18 -25.45
C SER A 202 -17.09 -30.41 -26.10
N ARG A 203 -16.81 -31.58 -25.55
CA ARG A 203 -17.45 -32.85 -25.90
C ARG A 203 -17.48 -33.77 -24.68
N SER A 204 -18.19 -34.89 -24.80
CA SER A 204 -18.16 -35.91 -23.77
C SER A 204 -17.95 -37.31 -24.35
N LEU A 205 -17.08 -38.08 -23.71
CA LEU A 205 -16.75 -39.45 -24.11
C LEU A 205 -16.65 -40.33 -22.89
N SER A 206 -16.83 -41.64 -23.08
CA SER A 206 -16.72 -42.63 -22.01
C SER A 206 -15.42 -42.46 -21.20
N SER A 207 -15.51 -42.61 -19.88
CA SER A 207 -14.37 -42.50 -18.96
C SER A 207 -13.21 -43.46 -19.26
N ALA A 208 -13.51 -44.59 -19.92
CA ALA A 208 -12.53 -45.58 -20.34
C ALA A 208 -11.92 -45.29 -21.73
N TYR A 209 -12.43 -44.30 -22.45
CA TYR A 209 -11.99 -43.99 -23.81
C TYR A 209 -10.54 -43.51 -23.83
N LYS A 210 -9.78 -43.99 -24.82
CA LYS A 210 -8.40 -43.58 -25.09
C LYS A 210 -8.25 -43.23 -26.54
N SER A 211 -7.60 -42.10 -26.80
CA SER A 211 -7.22 -41.70 -28.14
C SER A 211 -6.00 -40.79 -28.06
N PRO A 212 -5.16 -40.77 -29.10
CA PRO A 212 -4.02 -39.86 -29.16
C PRO A 212 -4.38 -38.38 -28.99
N THR A 213 -5.61 -37.99 -29.27
CA THR A 213 -6.07 -36.60 -29.15
C THR A 213 -6.37 -36.16 -27.71
N PHE A 214 -6.56 -37.10 -26.79
CA PHE A 214 -6.86 -36.81 -25.38
C PHE A 214 -5.62 -36.85 -24.53
N GLY A 215 -5.49 -35.87 -23.66
CA GLY A 215 -4.37 -35.74 -22.77
C GLY A 215 -4.72 -35.22 -21.40
N TRP A 216 -3.73 -35.35 -20.55
CA TRP A 216 -3.72 -34.89 -19.18
C TRP A 216 -3.04 -33.53 -19.10
N ARG A 217 -3.84 -32.52 -18.78
CA ARG A 217 -3.41 -31.16 -18.45
C ARG A 217 -3.59 -30.99 -16.93
N PRO A 218 -2.56 -31.27 -16.13
CA PRO A 218 -2.69 -31.18 -14.68
C PRO A 218 -2.91 -29.74 -14.22
N VAL A 219 -3.63 -29.63 -13.12
CA VAL A 219 -3.69 -28.44 -12.26
C VAL A 219 -3.04 -28.78 -10.92
N LEU A 220 -2.09 -27.95 -10.49
CA LEU A 220 -1.58 -27.93 -9.13
C LEU A 220 -2.26 -26.78 -8.38
N GLU A 221 -3.23 -27.12 -7.52
CA GLU A 221 -3.89 -26.14 -6.64
C GLU A 221 -3.14 -26.06 -5.32
N LEU A 222 -2.67 -24.88 -4.95
CA LEU A 222 -2.00 -24.65 -3.68
C LEU A 222 -3.01 -24.83 -2.53
N MET A 223 -2.74 -25.75 -1.60
CA MET A 223 -3.72 -26.14 -0.57
C MET A 223 -3.89 -25.08 0.52
N SER A 224 -2.80 -24.42 0.85
CA SER A 224 -2.73 -23.22 1.68
C SER A 224 -1.32 -22.69 1.52
N LEU A 225 -1.15 -21.37 1.60
CA LEU A 225 0.15 -20.84 1.94
C LEU A 225 0.52 -21.42 3.32
N PRO A 226 1.78 -21.85 3.56
CA PRO A 226 2.19 -22.08 4.93
C PRO A 226 1.79 -20.82 5.72
N GLU A 227 1.16 -21.00 6.88
CA GLU A 227 0.60 -19.92 7.71
C GLU A 227 1.61 -18.76 7.90
N ASP A 228 2.91 -19.07 7.80
CA ASP A 228 4.04 -18.16 7.85
C ASP A 228 4.21 -17.22 6.64
N ALA A 229 3.80 -17.57 5.41
CA ALA A 229 4.11 -16.77 4.21
C ALA A 229 3.24 -15.50 4.09
N SER A 230 1.96 -15.56 4.47
CA SER A 230 1.10 -14.36 4.57
C SER A 230 1.49 -13.47 5.74
N LEU A 231 2.13 -14.03 6.77
CA LEU A 231 2.68 -13.28 7.89
C LEU A 231 3.98 -12.57 7.51
N ILE A 232 4.86 -13.17 6.69
CA ILE A 232 6.17 -12.59 6.35
C ILE A 232 6.04 -11.29 5.54
N GLU A 233 5.22 -11.23 4.48
CA GLU A 233 5.08 -10.00 3.69
C GLU A 233 4.41 -8.86 4.48
N ALA A 234 3.42 -9.19 5.32
CA ALA A 234 2.83 -8.22 6.24
C ALA A 234 3.85 -7.76 7.30
N THR A 235 4.73 -8.64 7.77
CA THR A 235 5.73 -8.33 8.79
C THR A 235 6.82 -7.40 8.25
N ASP A 236 7.30 -7.60 7.03
CA ASP A 236 8.31 -6.73 6.42
C ASP A 236 7.76 -5.33 6.12
N ALA A 237 6.54 -5.24 5.59
CA ALA A 237 5.87 -3.96 5.38
C ALA A 237 5.65 -3.21 6.71
N VAL A 238 5.24 -3.92 7.76
CA VAL A 238 5.04 -3.35 9.10
C VAL A 238 6.38 -2.96 9.73
N ALA A 239 7.43 -3.77 9.61
CA ALA A 239 8.76 -3.48 10.14
C ALA A 239 9.38 -2.24 9.47
N ASN A 240 9.21 -2.09 8.15
CA ASN A 240 9.63 -0.90 7.41
C ASN A 240 8.86 0.34 7.87
N LEU A 241 7.54 0.23 8.04
CA LEU A 241 6.71 1.33 8.54
C LEU A 241 7.10 1.74 9.97
N VAL A 242 7.30 0.78 10.87
CA VAL A 242 7.76 1.03 12.25
C VAL A 242 9.13 1.71 12.25
N SER A 243 10.07 1.22 11.43
CA SER A 243 11.41 1.81 11.31
C SER A 243 11.35 3.25 10.78
N PHE A 244 10.53 3.49 9.76
CA PHE A 244 10.32 4.83 9.21
C PHE A 244 9.71 5.78 10.25
N LEU A 245 8.67 5.35 10.96
CA LEU A 245 8.04 6.14 12.02
C LEU A 245 9.03 6.43 13.16
N GLN A 246 9.90 5.48 13.51
CA GLN A 246 10.95 5.67 14.50
C GLN A 246 11.97 6.72 14.07
N GLU A 247 12.44 6.65 12.83
CA GLU A 247 13.36 7.65 12.28
C GLU A 247 12.75 9.05 12.30
N LYS A 248 11.46 9.18 11.94
CA LYS A 248 10.75 10.47 11.96
C LYS A 248 10.56 11.01 13.37
N LYS A 249 10.18 10.17 14.34
CA LYS A 249 10.10 10.56 15.76
C LYS A 249 11.42 11.08 16.28
N ASN A 250 12.52 10.37 15.98
CA ASN A 250 13.86 10.77 16.41
C ASN A 250 14.25 12.13 15.79
N LYS A 251 13.96 12.36 14.50
CA LYS A 251 14.20 13.66 13.84
C LYS A 251 13.41 14.81 14.48
N ILE A 252 12.14 14.58 14.80
CA ILE A 252 11.31 15.57 15.50
C ILE A 252 11.87 15.83 16.91
N GLY A 253 12.24 14.78 17.63
CA GLY A 253 12.85 14.90 18.95
C GLY A 253 14.12 15.73 18.95
N SER A 254 15.05 15.44 18.02
CA SER A 254 16.28 16.23 17.86
C SER A 254 16.01 17.69 17.47
N ALA A 255 14.96 17.95 16.68
CA ALA A 255 14.58 19.32 16.34
C ALA A 255 14.05 20.10 17.55
N ILE A 256 13.26 19.45 18.41
CA ILE A 256 12.76 20.04 19.66
C ILE A 256 13.94 20.38 20.58
N THR A 257 14.80 19.40 20.89
CA THR A 257 15.92 19.61 21.80
C THR A 257 16.95 20.58 21.22
N GLY A 258 17.13 20.61 19.89
CA GLY A 258 18.03 21.58 19.24
C GLY A 258 17.52 23.03 19.27
N VAL A 259 16.24 23.27 19.56
CA VAL A 259 15.67 24.60 19.78
C VAL A 259 15.77 24.99 21.26
N ASP A 260 15.54 24.04 22.17
CA ASP A 260 15.63 24.25 23.61
C ASP A 260 16.21 23.01 24.31
N ASP A 261 17.49 23.11 24.69
CA ASP A 261 18.23 22.04 25.36
C ASP A 261 17.69 21.69 26.76
N SER A 262 16.79 22.51 27.32
CA SER A 262 16.14 22.21 28.61
C SER A 262 14.97 21.24 28.48
N VAL A 263 14.45 21.02 27.27
CA VAL A 263 13.38 20.06 27.01
C VAL A 263 13.97 18.65 26.95
N VAL A 264 13.57 17.78 27.89
CA VAL A 264 14.07 16.39 27.97
C VAL A 264 13.07 15.42 27.35
N LEU A 265 13.52 14.62 26.38
CA LEU A 265 12.75 13.56 25.75
C LEU A 265 13.28 12.16 26.15
N PRO A 266 12.39 11.17 26.32
CA PRO A 266 12.81 9.79 26.54
C PRO A 266 13.37 9.15 25.25
N THR A 267 14.13 8.07 25.40
CA THR A 267 14.55 7.22 24.29
C THR A 267 13.31 6.54 23.69
N ASP A 268 13.04 6.78 22.40
CA ASP A 268 11.79 6.45 21.70
C ASP A 268 10.53 7.18 22.23
N PRO A 269 10.40 8.49 21.95
CA PRO A 269 9.24 9.25 22.40
C PRO A 269 7.97 8.88 21.63
N THR A 270 6.85 8.79 22.35
CA THR A 270 5.51 8.74 21.75
C THR A 270 5.15 10.09 21.10
N PHE A 271 4.20 10.09 20.17
CA PHE A 271 3.70 11.34 19.56
C PHE A 271 3.11 12.31 20.60
N GLN A 272 2.47 11.79 21.65
CA GLN A 272 1.96 12.63 22.73
C GLN A 272 3.08 13.29 23.53
N GLN A 273 4.17 12.56 23.80
CA GLN A 273 5.34 13.13 24.49
C GLN A 273 6.03 14.19 23.62
N LEU A 274 6.15 13.96 22.31
CA LEU A 274 6.66 14.97 21.38
C LEU A 274 5.77 16.22 21.37
N ALA A 275 4.44 16.07 21.33
CA ALA A 275 3.50 17.18 21.36
C ALA A 275 3.60 17.98 22.68
N ASN A 276 3.70 17.30 23.81
CA ASN A 276 3.88 17.95 25.11
C ASN A 276 5.23 18.69 25.18
N ALA A 277 6.29 18.10 24.65
CA ALA A 277 7.62 18.68 24.62
C ALA A 277 7.68 19.96 23.77
N ILE A 278 6.96 20.01 22.64
CA ILE A 278 6.81 21.25 21.85
C ILE A 278 6.21 22.37 22.69
N GLY A 279 5.20 22.06 23.52
CA GLY A 279 4.60 23.02 24.44
C GLY A 279 5.52 23.47 25.60
N GLN A 280 6.65 22.78 25.81
CA GLN A 280 7.65 23.12 26.83
C GLN A 280 8.79 23.97 26.27
N ILE A 281 8.90 24.12 24.94
CA ILE A 281 9.93 24.94 24.31
C ILE A 281 9.78 26.39 24.80
N SER A 282 10.82 26.88 25.47
CA SER A 282 10.94 28.29 25.81
C SER A 282 11.15 29.09 24.53
N ILE A 283 10.15 29.90 24.15
CA ILE A 283 10.22 30.79 22.97
C ILE A 283 11.18 31.99 23.16
N GLY A 284 12.08 31.91 24.15
CA GLY A 284 12.99 32.99 24.54
C GLY A 284 12.31 34.10 25.34
N LYS A 285 13.12 34.93 25.97
CA LYS A 285 12.66 36.16 26.64
C LYS A 285 12.06 37.10 25.60
N LYS A 286 10.78 37.47 25.79
CA LYS A 286 10.09 38.39 24.87
C LYS A 286 10.51 39.84 25.10
N TRP A 287 10.45 40.64 24.03
CA TRP A 287 10.64 42.08 24.12
C TRP A 287 9.76 42.80 23.11
N ALA A 288 9.42 44.06 23.41
CA ALA A 288 8.66 44.94 22.54
C ALA A 288 9.23 46.36 22.61
N ARG A 289 9.01 47.17 21.57
CA ARG A 289 9.33 48.60 21.59
C ARG A 289 8.24 49.40 20.91
N GLY A 290 8.14 50.67 21.25
CA GLY A 290 7.19 51.56 20.60
C GLY A 290 7.34 53.00 21.03
N ILE A 291 6.34 53.80 20.68
CA ILE A 291 6.17 55.16 21.17
C ILE A 291 4.87 55.17 21.98
N MET A 292 4.90 55.74 23.18
CA MET A 292 3.70 55.89 24.00
C MET A 292 2.61 56.66 23.25
N PRO A 293 1.33 56.31 23.40
CA PRO A 293 0.23 57.11 22.86
C PRO A 293 0.31 58.56 23.32
N ASP A 294 0.03 59.51 22.42
CA ASP A 294 -0.16 60.91 22.82
C ASP A 294 -1.52 61.02 23.50
N THR A 295 -1.49 61.27 24.81
CA THR A 295 -2.69 61.40 25.62
C THR A 295 -2.73 62.81 26.21
N PRO A 296 -3.94 63.39 26.40
CA PRO A 296 -4.08 64.62 27.19
C PRO A 296 -3.76 64.38 28.67
N SER A 297 -3.78 63.11 29.11
CA SER A 297 -3.48 62.69 30.47
C SER A 297 -1.98 62.71 30.77
N LYS A 298 -1.63 62.97 32.03
CA LYS A 298 -0.27 62.76 32.56
C LYS A 298 0.13 61.28 32.54
N THR A 299 -0.82 60.37 32.41
CA THR A 299 -0.58 58.93 32.32
C THR A 299 -0.72 58.47 30.87
N ALA A 300 0.25 57.70 30.39
CA ALA A 300 0.12 56.92 29.17
C ALA A 300 0.28 55.43 29.46
N GLU A 301 -0.41 54.63 28.67
CA GLU A 301 -0.47 53.19 28.81
C GLU A 301 -0.05 52.54 27.51
N VAL A 302 0.72 51.47 27.65
CA VAL A 302 0.98 50.48 26.61
C VAL A 302 0.25 49.23 27.07
N ILE A 303 -0.70 48.76 26.27
CA ILE A 303 -1.53 47.57 26.52
C ILE A 303 -1.46 46.63 25.30
N GLY A 304 -1.85 45.37 25.47
CA GLY A 304 -1.82 44.36 24.41
C GLY A 304 -0.44 43.75 24.12
N LEU A 305 0.50 43.82 25.07
CA LEU A 305 1.72 43.01 25.02
C LEU A 305 1.36 41.54 25.24
N ASP A 306 1.95 40.65 24.46
CA ASP A 306 1.79 39.19 24.61
C ASP A 306 2.68 38.61 25.73
N PHE A 307 3.21 39.48 26.58
CA PHE A 307 3.99 39.19 27.78
C PHE A 307 3.79 40.27 28.84
N SER A 308 4.01 39.91 30.10
CA SER A 308 4.10 40.86 31.19
C SER A 308 5.54 41.37 31.34
N PRO A 309 5.81 42.67 31.15
CA PRO A 309 7.19 43.16 31.21
C PRO A 309 7.74 43.19 32.64
N SER A 310 8.96 42.68 32.84
CA SER A 310 9.73 42.81 34.09
C SER A 310 10.75 43.95 34.07
N ILE A 311 11.20 44.36 32.87
CA ILE A 311 12.09 45.51 32.67
C ILE A 311 11.47 46.44 31.62
N ILE A 312 11.42 47.73 31.93
CA ILE A 312 10.94 48.76 31.00
C ILE A 312 11.96 49.89 30.97
N VAL A 313 12.32 50.33 29.76
CA VAL A 313 13.15 51.49 29.52
C VAL A 313 12.34 52.48 28.70
N ALA A 314 12.13 53.68 29.22
CA ALA A 314 11.44 54.75 28.50
C ALA A 314 12.26 56.03 28.54
N ARG A 315 12.27 56.77 27.43
CA ARG A 315 12.82 58.12 27.36
C ARG A 315 11.68 59.12 27.32
N SER A 316 11.65 60.03 28.28
CA SER A 316 10.73 61.18 28.26
C SER A 316 11.51 62.47 28.06
N ASP A 317 10.93 63.38 27.27
CA ASP A 317 11.40 64.75 27.18
C ASP A 317 10.48 65.63 28.04
N TYR A 318 11.05 66.54 28.81
CA TYR A 318 10.33 67.48 29.65
C TYR A 318 10.34 68.87 29.02
N ARG A 319 9.15 69.43 28.81
CA ARG A 319 8.95 70.81 28.37
C ARG A 319 7.95 71.49 29.28
N ALA A 320 8.40 72.51 30.02
CA ALA A 320 7.52 73.35 30.84
C ALA A 320 7.97 74.81 30.81
N GLY A 321 7.27 75.63 30.03
CA GLY A 321 7.58 77.06 29.88
C GLY A 321 9.02 77.27 29.38
N TYR A 322 9.85 77.89 30.22
CA TYR A 322 11.26 78.17 29.92
C TYR A 322 12.24 77.03 30.27
N ALA A 323 11.79 75.97 30.94
CA ALA A 323 12.63 74.84 31.30
C ALA A 323 12.53 73.72 30.24
N ARG A 324 13.69 73.34 29.69
CA ARG A 324 13.85 72.21 28.76
C ARG A 324 14.74 71.17 29.42
N MET A 325 14.23 69.96 29.65
CA MET A 325 15.08 68.80 29.93
C MET A 325 14.91 67.83 28.78
N GLU A 326 15.96 67.65 27.99
CA GLU A 326 15.96 66.66 26.91
C GLU A 326 16.58 65.37 27.42
N GLY A 327 15.89 64.24 27.19
CA GLY A 327 16.46 62.91 27.42
C GLY A 327 16.44 62.39 28.86
N VAL A 328 15.32 62.50 29.56
CA VAL A 328 15.15 61.78 30.84
C VAL A 328 14.99 60.28 30.54
N LEU A 329 16.00 59.49 30.91
CA LEU A 329 15.94 58.03 30.81
C LEU A 329 15.36 57.45 32.11
N SER A 330 14.27 56.72 31.98
CA SER A 330 13.59 56.08 33.11
C SER A 330 13.63 54.57 32.93
N VAL A 331 14.14 53.87 33.94
CA VAL A 331 14.23 52.40 33.96
C VAL A 331 13.41 51.86 35.12
N TYR A 332 12.54 50.91 34.81
CA TYR A 332 11.74 50.16 35.78
C TYR A 332 12.16 48.69 35.78
N TRP A 333 12.38 48.13 36.96
CA TRP A 333 12.72 46.71 37.15
C TRP A 333 11.94 46.10 38.32
N LEU A 334 11.18 45.05 38.02
CA LEU A 334 10.18 44.46 38.91
C LEU A 334 10.72 43.80 40.19
N GLU A 335 11.90 43.17 40.13
CA GLU A 335 12.37 42.32 41.24
C GLU A 335 12.69 43.10 42.53
N ASN A 336 12.88 44.42 42.45
CA ASN A 336 13.23 45.24 43.61
C ASN A 336 12.47 46.58 43.70
N SER A 337 11.44 46.81 42.87
CA SER A 337 10.73 48.11 42.78
C SER A 337 11.70 49.31 42.66
N LEU A 338 12.86 49.09 42.02
CA LEU A 338 13.91 50.09 41.93
C LEU A 338 13.61 50.99 40.74
N ASN A 339 13.12 52.20 41.00
CA ASN A 339 13.05 53.26 39.98
C ASN A 339 14.44 53.91 39.89
N VAL A 340 15.27 53.44 38.94
CA VAL A 340 16.55 54.11 38.63
C VAL A 340 16.27 55.25 37.66
N GLN A 341 16.57 56.47 38.10
CA GLN A 341 16.46 57.67 37.29
C GLN A 341 17.87 58.19 37.00
N ILE A 342 18.21 58.34 35.72
CA ILE A 342 19.44 58.99 35.30
C ILE A 342 19.07 60.40 34.83
N TYR A 343 19.48 61.39 35.61
CA TYR A 343 19.27 62.80 35.28
C TYR A 343 20.42 63.31 34.42
N ASN A 344 20.11 63.89 33.26
CA ASN A 344 21.00 64.87 32.63
C ASN A 344 20.69 66.24 33.25
N TYR A 345 21.66 66.79 33.98
CA TYR A 345 21.51 68.05 34.70
C TYR A 345 21.26 69.23 33.76
N SER A 346 20.14 69.95 33.96
CA SER A 346 20.05 71.38 33.65
C SER A 346 19.17 72.11 34.68
N ASN A 347 19.80 72.65 35.72
CA ASN A 347 19.42 73.84 36.50
C ASN A 347 17.99 74.05 37.06
N THR A 348 17.24 73.01 37.43
CA THR A 348 15.96 73.20 38.16
C THR A 348 15.83 72.38 39.44
N TRP A 349 15.28 73.01 40.48
CA TRP A 349 15.13 72.50 41.87
C TRP A 349 13.98 71.49 42.08
N TRP A 350 13.43 70.91 41.01
CA TRP A 350 12.29 70.00 41.09
C TRP A 350 12.72 68.56 40.79
N VAL A 351 12.60 67.67 41.77
CA VAL A 351 12.76 66.22 41.54
C VAL A 351 11.46 65.71 40.92
N ILE A 352 11.49 65.36 39.64
CA ILE A 352 10.32 64.87 38.92
C ILE A 352 10.35 63.34 38.95
N GLN A 353 9.36 62.73 39.60
CA GLN A 353 9.23 61.27 39.67
C GLN A 353 8.38 60.74 38.52
N ASN A 354 9.00 60.07 37.55
CA ASN A 354 8.28 59.17 36.65
C ASN A 354 7.89 57.93 37.46
N VAL A 355 6.60 57.62 37.49
CA VAL A 355 6.06 56.45 38.20
C VAL A 355 5.55 55.48 37.16
N PHE A 356 6.15 54.28 37.12
CA PHE A 356 5.65 53.17 36.33
C PHE A 356 4.63 52.36 37.14
N SER A 357 3.66 51.77 36.46
CA SER A 357 2.82 50.73 37.04
C SER A 357 2.64 49.60 36.04
N ARG A 358 2.74 48.36 36.52
CA ARG A 358 2.51 47.18 35.68
C ARG A 358 1.02 47.00 35.42
N LEU A 359 0.69 46.68 34.18
CA LEU A 359 -0.62 46.17 33.78
C LEU A 359 -0.46 44.68 33.42
N GLY A 360 -1.56 43.91 33.38
CA GLY A 360 -1.48 42.47 33.09
C GLY A 360 -0.79 42.16 31.75
N ASP A 361 -1.19 42.92 30.73
CA ASP A 361 -0.73 42.83 29.34
C ASP A 361 0.05 44.09 28.91
N GLY A 362 0.71 44.78 29.86
CA GLY A 362 1.23 46.11 29.57
C GLY A 362 1.87 46.86 30.73
N PHE A 363 1.93 48.18 30.59
CA PHE A 363 2.41 49.09 31.63
C PHE A 363 1.87 50.50 31.44
N SER A 364 1.82 51.26 32.54
CA SER A 364 1.56 52.69 32.53
C SER A 364 2.79 53.47 32.97
N LEU A 365 2.91 54.70 32.47
CA LEU A 365 3.95 55.65 32.81
C LEU A 365 3.31 57.02 33.10
N ASN A 366 3.50 57.51 34.31
CA ASN A 366 3.23 58.90 34.65
C ASN A 366 4.33 59.78 34.05
N ARG A 367 3.99 60.45 32.94
CA ARG A 367 4.81 61.43 32.24
C ARG A 367 4.54 62.81 32.80
N PHE A 368 5.59 63.62 32.91
CA PHE A 368 5.39 65.03 33.18
C PHE A 368 5.15 65.79 31.88
N LYS A 369 3.91 66.28 31.69
CA LYS A 369 3.50 67.15 30.59
C LYS A 369 3.09 68.51 31.15
N ALA A 370 3.66 69.60 30.64
CA ALA A 370 3.18 70.95 30.91
C ALA A 370 2.52 71.52 29.64
N GLY A 371 1.23 71.84 29.73
CA GLY A 371 0.47 72.38 28.60
C GLY A 371 -0.01 71.33 27.59
N THR A 372 -0.27 71.77 26.37
CA THR A 372 -0.91 70.99 25.29
C THR A 372 0.07 70.32 24.33
N GLU A 373 1.38 70.36 24.58
CA GLU A 373 2.40 69.85 23.67
C GLU A 373 2.38 68.31 23.56
N THR A 374 2.57 67.79 22.34
CA THR A 374 2.76 66.36 22.09
C THR A 374 4.17 65.94 22.49
N ILE A 375 4.29 64.92 23.34
CA ILE A 375 5.59 64.37 23.77
C ILE A 375 5.73 62.95 23.19
N GLN A 376 6.76 62.72 22.38
CA GLN A 376 7.11 61.37 21.95
C GLN A 376 7.94 60.68 23.03
N THR A 377 7.39 59.62 23.60
CA THR A 377 8.07 58.83 24.64
C THR A 377 8.37 57.45 24.07
N PRO A 378 9.53 57.23 23.42
CA PRO A 378 9.92 55.91 22.98
C PRO A 378 10.19 55.02 24.18
N TRP A 379 9.85 53.75 24.04
CA TRP A 379 9.99 52.74 25.08
C TRP A 379 10.46 51.40 24.51
N VAL A 380 11.10 50.61 25.36
CA VAL A 380 11.41 49.19 25.16
C VAL A 380 11.04 48.44 26.42
N ALA A 381 10.39 47.29 26.29
CA ALA A 381 9.94 46.45 27.38
C ALA A 381 10.46 45.02 27.17
N PHE A 382 10.85 44.35 28.25
CA PHE A 382 11.41 43.00 28.27
C PHE A 382 10.67 42.14 29.31
N GLU A 383 10.48 40.86 29.00
CA GLU A 383 9.85 39.85 29.87
C GLU A 383 10.64 39.46 31.12
#